data_AF-A0A6B9FND7-F1
#
_entry.id   AF-A0A6B9FND7-F1
#
_cell.length_a   1.000
_cell.length_b   1.000
_cell.length_c   1.000
_cell.angle_alpha   90.00
_cell.angle_beta   90.00
_cell.angle_gamma   90.00
#
_symmetry.space_group_name_H-M   'P 1'
#
loop_
_entity.id
_entity.type
_entity.pdbx_description
1 polymer ?
#
loop_
_entity_poly.entity_id
_entity_poly.type
_entity_poly.pdbx_seq_one_letter_code
_entity_poly.pdbx_strand_id
1 'polypeptide(L)'
;MARAWASPRCGACTRQGSACRSPAMPNGRCRMHGGGSRGPTTAEGLARSRTSTRTHGRRSAEHAAMRRQMRAAFTHLREMVRATNAELRETEALHRAMMRRLGR
;
A
#
# COMPACT_ATOMS: atom_id res chain seq x y z
N MET A 1 -7.16 -46.95 4.29
CA MET A 1 -7.64 -45.60 4.66
C MET A 1 -6.72 -45.02 5.74
N ALA A 2 -5.97 -43.96 5.44
CA ALA A 2 -5.04 -43.35 6.40
C ALA A 2 -5.82 -42.64 7.53
N ARG A 3 -5.50 -42.96 8.80
CA ARG A 3 -6.12 -42.35 9.98
C ARG A 3 -5.76 -40.86 10.05
N ALA A 4 -6.71 -39.99 10.42
CA ALA A 4 -6.54 -38.52 10.49
C ALA A 4 -5.37 -38.01 11.37
N TRP A 5 -4.77 -38.91 12.17
CA TRP A 5 -3.72 -38.65 13.13
C TRP A 5 -2.33 -38.76 12.48
N ALA A 6 -2.24 -39.49 11.36
CA ALA A 6 -1.02 -39.68 10.56
C ALA A 6 -0.76 -38.53 9.56
N SER A 7 -1.73 -37.64 9.36
CA SER A 7 -1.52 -36.47 8.49
C SER A 7 -0.68 -35.41 9.22
N PRO A 8 0.31 -34.78 8.54
CA PRO A 8 1.04 -33.64 9.08
C PRO A 8 0.10 -32.53 9.58
N ARG A 9 0.57 -31.70 10.52
CA ARG A 9 -0.21 -30.57 11.04
C ARG A 9 -0.02 -29.35 10.14
N CYS A 10 -1.07 -28.55 9.98
CA CYS A 10 -1.06 -27.38 9.08
C CYS A 10 -0.02 -26.31 9.44
N GLY A 11 0.20 -26.06 10.73
CA GLY A 11 1.22 -25.11 11.21
C GLY A 11 1.02 -23.64 10.82
N ALA A 12 -0.09 -23.25 10.19
CA ALA A 12 -0.37 -21.85 9.89
C ALA A 12 -0.63 -21.06 11.17
N CYS A 13 -0.20 -19.81 11.23
CA CYS A 13 -0.48 -18.94 12.37
C CYS A 13 -2.00 -18.66 12.44
N THR A 14 -2.61 -19.02 13.55
CA THR A 14 -4.03 -18.74 13.81
C THR A 14 -4.20 -17.28 14.27
N ARG A 15 -5.45 -16.80 14.30
CA ARG A 15 -5.75 -15.47 14.85
C ARG A 15 -5.30 -15.28 16.31
N GLN A 16 -5.15 -16.37 17.07
CA GLN A 16 -4.67 -16.36 18.46
C GLN A 16 -3.13 -16.41 18.56
N GLY A 17 -2.40 -16.35 17.43
CA GLY A 17 -0.93 -16.40 17.41
C GLY A 17 -0.32 -17.80 17.55
N SER A 18 -1.14 -18.83 17.80
CA SER A 18 -0.69 -20.22 17.91
C SER A 18 -0.67 -20.94 16.57
N ALA A 19 0.12 -22.01 16.45
CA ALA A 19 0.20 -22.83 15.25
C ALA A 19 -1.06 -23.70 15.06
N CYS A 20 -1.57 -23.76 13.83
CA CYS A 20 -2.75 -24.55 13.50
C CYS A 20 -2.49 -26.06 13.63
N ARG A 21 -3.30 -26.71 14.49
CA ARG A 21 -3.24 -28.16 14.77
C ARG A 21 -4.15 -29.02 13.89
N SER A 22 -4.92 -28.41 12.99
CA SER A 22 -5.77 -29.14 12.05
C SER A 22 -4.92 -30.01 11.11
N PRO A 23 -5.43 -31.17 10.65
CA PRO A 23 -4.73 -32.01 9.69
C PRO A 23 -4.49 -31.22 8.40
N ALA A 24 -3.28 -31.31 7.88
CA ALA A 24 -2.91 -30.75 6.60
C ALA A 24 -3.52 -31.57 5.46
N MET A 25 -3.85 -30.89 4.38
CA MET A 25 -4.11 -31.50 3.08
C MET A 25 -2.76 -31.78 2.39
N PRO A 26 -2.73 -32.48 1.23
CA PRO A 26 -1.47 -32.78 0.52
C PRO A 26 -0.60 -31.57 0.18
N ASN A 27 -1.14 -30.35 0.21
CA ASN A 27 -0.40 -29.10 0.02
C ASN A 27 0.21 -28.52 1.31
N GLY A 28 0.14 -29.23 2.43
CA GLY A 28 0.75 -28.81 3.70
C GLY A 28 -0.08 -27.82 4.54
N ARG A 29 -1.25 -27.39 4.06
CA ARG A 29 -2.16 -26.50 4.83
C ARG A 29 -3.52 -27.17 5.05
N CYS A 30 -4.21 -26.81 6.13
CA CYS A 30 -5.57 -27.29 6.35
C CYS A 30 -6.56 -26.54 5.47
N ARG A 31 -7.76 -27.11 5.28
CA ARG A 31 -8.85 -26.51 4.50
C ARG A 31 -9.10 -25.03 4.83
N MET A 32 -8.97 -24.65 6.10
CA MET A 32 -9.21 -23.28 6.59
C MET A 32 -8.05 -22.30 6.34
N HIS A 33 -6.81 -22.79 6.16
CA HIS A 33 -5.61 -21.95 5.99
C HIS A 33 -4.99 -22.12 4.59
N GLY A 34 -5.83 -22.21 3.55
CA GLY A 34 -5.38 -22.30 2.15
C GLY A 34 -5.23 -23.74 1.61
N GLY A 35 -5.58 -24.76 2.41
CA GLY A 35 -5.58 -26.15 1.97
C GLY A 35 -6.43 -26.40 0.72
N GLY A 36 -7.58 -25.73 0.62
CA GLY A 36 -8.48 -25.86 -0.54
C GLY A 36 -8.08 -25.05 -1.78
N SER A 37 -7.18 -24.07 -1.64
CA SER A 37 -6.78 -23.18 -2.75
C SER A 37 -5.30 -22.87 -2.65
N ARG A 38 -4.50 -23.47 -3.54
CA ARG A 38 -3.05 -23.21 -3.66
C ARG A 38 -2.72 -21.96 -4.48
N GLY A 39 -3.75 -21.28 -5.00
CA GLY A 39 -3.59 -20.32 -6.08
C GLY A 39 -3.24 -21.01 -7.43
N PRO A 40 -3.08 -20.23 -8.50
CA PRO A 40 -2.69 -20.76 -9.81
C PRO A 40 -1.22 -21.19 -9.79
N THR A 41 -0.95 -22.40 -10.28
CA THR A 41 0.41 -22.92 -10.45
C THR A 41 0.88 -22.91 -11.91
N THR A 42 -0.02 -22.66 -12.86
CA THR A 42 0.29 -22.58 -14.29
C THR A 42 0.69 -21.15 -14.69
N ALA A 43 1.53 -21.02 -15.72
CA ALA A 43 1.92 -19.71 -16.25
C ALA A 43 0.70 -18.89 -16.70
N GLU A 44 -0.27 -19.53 -17.36
CA GLU A 44 -1.53 -18.90 -17.77
C GLU A 44 -2.35 -18.43 -16.57
N GLY A 45 -2.50 -19.28 -15.54
CA GLY A 45 -3.24 -18.92 -14.33
C GLY A 45 -2.59 -17.76 -13.59
N LEU A 46 -1.25 -17.74 -13.51
CA LEU A 46 -0.50 -16.62 -12.93
C LEU A 46 -0.69 -15.35 -13.76
N ALA A 47 -0.68 -15.43 -15.09
CA ALA A 47 -0.94 -14.29 -15.97
C ALA A 47 -2.35 -13.73 -15.77
N ARG A 48 -3.37 -14.60 -15.72
CA ARG A 48 -4.76 -14.21 -15.43
C ARG A 48 -4.91 -13.57 -14.04
N SER A 49 -4.26 -14.12 -13.02
CA SER A 49 -4.28 -13.53 -11.68
C SER A 49 -3.59 -12.17 -11.61
N ARG A 50 -2.55 -11.93 -12.42
CA ARG A 50 -1.89 -10.61 -12.52
C ARG A 50 -2.78 -9.58 -13.21
N THR A 51 -3.57 -9.98 -14.19
CA THR A 51 -4.44 -9.06 -14.95
C THR A 51 -5.82 -8.88 -14.33
N SER A 52 -6.32 -9.81 -13.52
CA SER A 52 -7.66 -9.76 -12.87
C SER A 52 -7.90 -8.49 -12.03
N THR A 53 -6.82 -7.90 -11.56
CA THR A 53 -6.79 -6.68 -10.75
C THR A 53 -6.97 -5.40 -11.58
N ARG A 54 -6.81 -5.47 -12.90
CA ARG A 54 -6.72 -4.32 -13.81
C ARG A 54 -8.08 -3.88 -14.39
N THR A 55 -9.20 -4.42 -13.92
CA THR A 55 -10.56 -4.16 -14.44
C THR A 55 -10.91 -2.68 -14.56
N HIS A 56 -10.49 -1.85 -13.59
CA HIS A 56 -10.75 -0.40 -13.60
C HIS A 56 -9.55 0.44 -14.04
N GLY A 57 -8.47 -0.18 -14.56
CA GLY A 57 -7.26 0.53 -14.98
C GLY A 57 -6.41 1.11 -13.84
N ARG A 58 -6.98 1.39 -12.66
CA ARG A 58 -6.31 2.08 -11.53
C ARG A 58 -5.00 1.44 -11.06
N ARG A 59 -4.82 0.14 -11.26
CA ARG A 59 -3.59 -0.60 -10.90
C ARG A 59 -2.67 -0.87 -12.10
N SER A 60 -2.91 -0.22 -13.25
CA SER A 60 -1.98 -0.25 -14.38
C SER A 60 -0.67 0.46 -14.05
N ALA A 61 0.39 0.09 -14.77
CA ALA A 61 1.69 0.75 -14.67
C ALA A 61 1.58 2.26 -14.98
N GLU A 62 0.79 2.60 -16.00
CA GLU A 62 0.49 3.98 -16.39
C GLU A 62 -0.18 4.77 -15.26
N HIS A 63 -1.25 4.24 -14.65
CA HIS A 63 -1.90 4.91 -13.51
C HIS A 63 -0.97 5.03 -12.30
N ALA A 64 -0.08 4.06 -12.09
CA ALA A 64 0.94 4.16 -11.05
C ALA A 64 1.96 5.27 -11.34
N ALA A 65 2.41 5.41 -12.58
CA ALA A 65 3.30 6.48 -13.02
C ALA A 65 2.63 7.87 -12.91
N MET A 66 1.39 8.00 -13.40
CA MET A 66 0.59 9.23 -13.29
C MET A 66 0.43 9.65 -11.82
N ARG A 67 0.13 8.69 -10.91
CA ARG A 67 0.05 8.99 -9.47
C ARG A 67 1.38 9.45 -8.89
N ARG A 68 2.51 8.90 -9.33
CA ARG A 68 3.84 9.33 -8.87
C ARG A 68 4.13 10.76 -9.34
N GLN A 69 3.90 11.05 -10.61
CA GLN A 69 4.07 12.40 -11.18
C GLN A 69 3.19 13.41 -10.47
N MET A 70 1.90 13.09 -10.29
CA MET A 70 0.97 13.99 -9.62
C MET A 70 1.35 14.22 -8.15
N ARG A 71 1.84 13.20 -7.43
CA ARG A 71 2.38 13.39 -6.07
C ARG A 71 3.59 14.31 -6.05
N ALA A 72 4.53 14.13 -6.97
CA ALA A 72 5.71 14.98 -7.08
C ALA A 72 5.31 16.44 -7.38
N ALA A 73 4.39 16.66 -8.32
CA ALA A 73 3.85 17.97 -8.64
C ALA A 73 3.16 18.62 -7.44
N PHE A 74 2.36 17.87 -6.68
CA PHE A 74 1.72 18.40 -5.47
C PHE A 74 2.72 18.73 -4.37
N THR A 75 3.77 17.92 -4.18
CA THR A 75 4.83 18.26 -3.23
C THR A 75 5.53 19.55 -3.63
N HIS A 76 5.90 19.69 -4.91
CA HIS A 76 6.54 20.89 -5.43
C HIS A 76 5.66 22.13 -5.28
N LEU A 77 4.38 22.04 -5.65
CA LEU A 77 3.43 23.14 -5.50
C LEU A 77 3.29 23.57 -4.03
N ARG A 78 3.28 22.63 -3.08
CA ARG A 78 3.24 22.94 -1.64
C ARG A 78 4.49 23.66 -1.17
N GLU A 79 5.65 23.31 -1.71
CA GLU A 79 6.92 23.99 -1.39
C GLU A 79 6.92 25.41 -1.94
N MET A 80 6.48 25.61 -3.18
CA MET A 80 6.34 26.94 -3.77
C MET A 80 5.42 27.83 -2.95
N VAL A 81 4.22 27.34 -2.59
CA VAL A 81 3.27 28.09 -1.77
C VAL A 81 3.87 28.45 -0.41
N ARG A 82 4.65 27.56 0.20
CA ARG A 82 5.34 27.85 1.47
C ARG A 82 6.39 28.95 1.30
N ALA A 83 7.18 28.90 0.23
CA ALA A 83 8.19 29.91 -0.07
C ALA A 83 7.56 31.29 -0.30
N THR A 84 6.54 31.37 -1.17
CA THR A 84 5.83 32.62 -1.45
C THR A 84 5.18 33.21 -0.20
N ASN A 85 4.59 32.36 0.66
CA ASN A 85 4.02 32.82 1.93
C ASN A 85 5.10 33.33 2.91
N ALA A 86 6.30 32.79 2.88
CA ALA A 86 7.40 33.26 3.72
C ALA A 86 7.91 34.63 3.24
N GLU A 87 8.10 34.80 1.93
CA GLU A 87 8.46 36.07 1.30
C GLU A 87 7.42 37.16 1.60
N LEU A 88 6.12 36.83 1.48
CA LEU A 88 5.04 37.76 1.81
C LEU A 88 5.14 38.24 3.27
N ARG A 89 5.34 37.32 4.23
CA ARG A 89 5.49 37.67 5.65
C ARG A 89 6.69 38.59 5.90
N GLU A 90 7.79 38.37 5.20
CA GLU A 90 8.97 39.22 5.31
C GLU A 90 8.68 40.64 4.80
N THR A 91 8.07 40.75 3.61
CA THR A 91 7.69 42.06 3.05
C THR A 91 6.69 42.81 3.93
N GLU A 92 5.70 42.11 4.50
CA GLU A 92 4.75 42.69 5.46
C GLU A 92 5.44 43.17 6.74
N ALA A 93 6.43 42.43 7.23
CA ALA A 93 7.20 42.81 8.41
C ALA A 93 8.04 44.07 8.17
N LEU A 94 8.69 44.15 7.00
CA LEU A 94 9.45 45.33 6.57
C LEU A 94 8.55 46.55 6.41
N HIS A 95 7.41 46.40 5.71
CA HIS A 95 6.43 47.47 5.56
C HIS A 95 5.94 47.97 6.92
N ARG A 96 5.59 47.05 7.83
CA ARG A 96 5.17 47.42 9.19
C ARG A 96 6.27 48.15 9.97
N ALA A 97 7.54 47.75 9.81
CA ALA A 97 8.67 48.42 10.45
C ALA A 97 8.89 49.83 9.91
N MET A 98 8.80 50.01 8.59
CA MET A 98 8.86 51.32 7.94
C MET A 98 7.75 52.25 8.45
N MET A 99 6.49 51.78 8.46
CA MET A 99 5.35 52.58 8.91
C MET A 99 5.48 52.99 10.40
N ARG A 100 6.02 52.13 11.27
CA ARG A 100 6.33 52.50 12.66
C ARG A 100 7.41 53.58 12.79
N ARG A 101 8.33 53.66 11.84
CA ARG A 101 9.41 54.66 11.84
C ARG A 101 8.93 56.04 11.37
N LEU A 102 8.01 56.05 10.40
CA LEU A 102 7.39 57.26 9.87
C LEU A 102 6.30 57.84 10.79
N GLY A 103 5.67 57.01 11.61
CA GLY A 103 4.64 57.42 12.59
C GLY A 103 5.20 57.88 13.95
N ARG A 104 6.51 58.15 14.04
CA ARG A 104 7.17 58.85 15.15
C ARG A 104 7.52 60.25 14.69
#